data_AF-A0A527VWN8-F1
#
_entry.id   AF-A0A527VWN8-F1
#
_cell.length_a   1.000
_cell.length_b   1.000
_cell.length_c   1.000
_cell.angle_alpha   90.00
_cell.angle_beta   90.00
_cell.angle_gamma   90.00
#
_symmetry.space_group_name_H-M   'P 1'
#
loop_
_entity.id
_entity.type
_entity.pdbx_description
1 polymer ?
#
loop_
_entity_poly.entity_id
_entity_poly.type
_entity_poly.pdbx_seq_one_letter_code
_entity_poly.pdbx_strand_id
1 'polypeptide(L)'
;IATKSFVEDGFRAPASKSSFSWLDKDTVIVSAAFQEEDKTRSGYPRVIKLWRRGTKLEDATPIFEGEKQHLAVGGGVEYDGDKRHVLLGKTLDFFTSHSFLRLASGENRRIPLPDDATDTAIFKGQLIFGVRSPWTAPDGTQCLPDGLYSVDFDRWIDAGEFGPFETVLAPAHRVSIAGLARTQDRLFINLMDNVRGKVIACDRTPGGWSLKPVALPDNGNVGISHAEHFGSSVSF
;
A
#
# COMPACT_ATOMS: atom_id res chain seq x y z
N ILE A 1 15.51 -8.49 18.95
CA ILE A 1 14.98 -9.86 19.22
C ILE A 1 15.97 -10.69 20.02
N ALA A 2 17.22 -10.84 19.57
CA ALA A 2 18.25 -11.65 20.23
C ALA A 2 18.39 -11.38 21.75
N THR A 3 18.35 -10.11 22.17
CA THR A 3 18.49 -9.71 23.58
C THR A 3 17.18 -9.76 24.39
N LYS A 4 16.03 -9.95 23.72
CA LYS A 4 14.68 -9.89 24.31
C LYS A 4 14.42 -8.63 25.18
N SER A 5 15.10 -7.53 24.86
CA SER A 5 14.98 -6.24 25.55
C SER A 5 14.72 -5.11 24.56
N PHE A 6 14.17 -4.00 25.06
CA PHE A 6 14.14 -2.76 24.29
C PHE A 6 15.56 -2.23 24.10
N VAL A 7 15.82 -1.68 22.92
CA VAL A 7 17.09 -1.01 22.63
C VAL A 7 17.18 0.22 23.53
N GLU A 8 18.27 0.29 24.31
CA GLU A 8 18.62 1.48 25.09
C GLU A 8 18.76 2.68 24.14
N ASP A 9 18.18 3.82 24.51
CA ASP A 9 18.10 5.02 23.66
C ASP A 9 17.54 4.78 22.24
N GLY A 10 16.68 3.77 22.09
CA GLY A 10 15.90 3.55 20.88
C GLY A 10 14.87 4.65 20.61
N PHE A 11 14.21 4.56 19.47
CA PHE A 11 13.07 5.42 19.15
C PHE A 11 11.95 5.27 20.20
N ARG A 12 11.68 6.35 20.94
CA ARG A 12 10.61 6.46 21.95
C ARG A 12 9.69 7.65 21.67
N ALA A 13 8.41 7.37 21.45
CA ALA A 13 7.39 8.39 21.24
C ALA A 13 6.31 8.31 22.33
N PRO A 14 5.69 9.45 22.71
CA PRO A 14 4.53 9.42 23.61
C PRO A 14 3.32 8.78 22.92
N ALA A 15 2.31 8.40 23.70
CA ALA A 15 1.08 7.83 23.15
C ALA A 15 0.35 8.83 22.24
N SER A 16 0.02 8.42 21.02
CA SER A 16 -0.79 9.20 20.07
C SER A 16 -1.39 8.28 19.00
N LYS A 17 -2.38 8.77 18.25
CA LYS A 17 -2.73 8.16 16.96
C LYS A 17 -1.52 8.31 16.05
N SER A 18 -0.83 7.20 15.78
CA SER A 18 0.45 7.22 15.09
C SER A 18 0.74 5.94 14.33
N SER A 19 1.60 6.07 13.32
CA SER A 19 2.24 4.97 12.61
C SER A 19 3.74 5.26 12.44
N PHE A 20 4.53 4.19 12.42
CA PHE A 20 5.97 4.23 12.28
C PHE A 20 6.39 3.18 11.26
N SER A 21 7.21 3.58 10.29
CA SER A 21 7.76 2.68 9.27
C SER A 21 9.27 2.88 9.18
N TRP A 22 10.03 1.79 9.14
CA TRP A 22 11.48 1.87 8.97
C TRP A 22 11.83 2.30 7.55
N LEU A 23 12.59 3.38 7.40
CA LEU A 23 13.23 3.73 6.14
C LEU A 23 14.54 2.95 5.97
N ASP A 24 15.33 2.93 7.03
CA ASP A 24 16.60 2.22 7.14
C ASP A 24 16.94 1.97 8.62
N LYS A 25 18.11 1.39 8.91
CA LYS A 25 18.52 1.03 10.28
C LYS A 25 18.57 2.22 11.27
N ASP A 26 18.68 3.45 10.80
CA ASP A 26 18.84 4.66 11.61
C ASP A 26 17.75 5.71 11.37
N THR A 27 16.78 5.44 10.50
CA THR A 27 15.73 6.41 10.15
C THR A 27 14.34 5.76 10.16
N VAL A 28 13.41 6.42 10.83
CA VAL A 28 11.99 6.04 10.89
C VAL A 28 11.14 7.12 10.22
N ILE A 29 10.24 6.71 9.34
CA ILE A 29 9.13 7.51 8.84
C ILE A 29 8.06 7.52 9.93
N VAL A 30 7.71 8.71 10.41
CA VAL A 30 6.76 8.92 11.49
C VAL A 30 5.54 9.65 10.95
N SER A 31 4.36 9.12 11.16
CA SER A 31 3.09 9.85 11.00
C SER A 31 2.39 9.86 12.35
N ALA A 32 2.40 10.99 13.05
CA ALA A 32 1.92 11.04 14.42
C ALA A 32 1.26 12.37 14.79
N ALA A 33 0.21 12.28 15.61
CA ALA A 33 -0.63 13.39 16.05
C ALA A 33 -0.28 13.83 17.48
N PHE A 34 0.97 14.23 17.73
CA PHE A 34 1.45 14.54 19.08
C PHE A 34 0.94 15.89 19.59
N GLN A 35 1.12 16.94 18.79
CA GLN A 35 0.72 18.31 19.12
C GLN A 35 -0.50 18.71 18.27
N GLU A 36 -1.18 19.79 18.65
CA GLU A 36 -2.43 20.21 18.00
C GLU A 36 -2.24 20.62 16.53
N GLU A 37 -1.09 21.21 16.21
CA GLU A 37 -0.65 21.56 14.86
C GLU A 37 -0.40 20.36 13.95
N ASP A 38 -0.04 19.22 14.55
CA ASP A 38 0.20 17.95 13.88
C ASP A 38 -1.10 17.16 13.63
N LYS A 39 -2.27 17.65 14.07
CA LYS A 39 -3.55 16.95 13.93
C LYS A 39 -4.41 17.50 12.80
N THR A 40 -5.13 16.59 12.16
CA THR A 40 -6.35 16.93 11.42
C THR A 40 -7.49 17.24 12.40
N ARG A 41 -8.61 17.78 11.90
CA ARG A 41 -9.83 17.97 12.69
C ARG A 41 -10.38 16.65 13.27
N SER A 42 -10.03 15.52 12.65
CA SER A 42 -10.38 14.16 13.11
C SER A 42 -9.39 13.59 14.14
N GLY A 43 -8.37 14.38 14.52
CA GLY A 43 -7.36 14.02 15.52
C GLY A 43 -6.28 13.04 15.01
N TYR A 44 -6.22 12.77 13.70
CA TYR A 44 -5.20 11.90 13.09
C TYR A 44 -3.98 12.71 12.64
N PRO A 45 -2.86 12.05 12.33
CA PRO A 45 -1.67 12.72 11.83
C PRO A 45 -1.95 13.57 10.60
N ARG A 46 -1.39 14.78 10.57
CA ARG A 46 -1.41 15.71 9.44
C ARG A 46 -0.04 15.86 8.77
N VAL A 47 1.03 15.46 9.45
CA VAL A 47 2.41 15.60 8.99
C VAL A 47 3.13 14.25 9.04
N ILE A 48 3.90 13.96 7.98
CA ILE A 48 4.84 12.83 7.93
C ILE A 48 6.25 13.39 8.11
N LYS A 49 7.03 12.81 9.03
CA LYS A 49 8.38 13.25 9.38
C LYS A 49 9.39 12.12 9.22
N LEU A 50 10.65 12.45 8.95
CA LEU A 50 11.80 11.54 9.06
C LEU A 50 12.49 11.77 10.39
N TRP A 51 12.50 10.75 11.24
CA TRP A 51 13.15 10.77 12.54
C TRP A 51 14.42 9.92 12.54
N ARG A 52 15.56 10.56 12.82
CA ARG A 52 16.87 9.92 12.86
C ARG A 52 17.21 9.43 14.26
N ARG A 53 17.92 8.31 14.32
CA ARG A 53 18.43 7.75 15.57
C ARG A 53 19.35 8.75 16.26
N GLY A 54 19.21 8.86 17.58
CA GLY A 54 20.01 9.78 18.40
C GLY A 54 19.56 11.24 18.34
N THR A 55 18.54 11.59 17.55
CA THR A 55 17.92 12.92 17.60
C THR A 55 16.61 12.86 18.39
N LYS A 56 16.16 14.02 18.87
CA LYS A 56 14.82 14.11 19.44
C LYS A 56 13.77 14.04 18.33
N LEU A 57 12.58 13.59 18.70
CA LEU A 57 11.44 13.51 17.77
C LEU A 57 10.94 14.91 17.35
N GLU A 58 11.07 15.91 18.23
CA GLU A 58 10.75 17.31 17.93
C GLU A 58 11.62 17.89 16.78
N ASP A 59 12.82 17.33 16.59
CA ASP A 59 13.75 17.72 15.53
C ASP A 59 13.55 16.93 14.23
N ALA A 60 12.53 16.05 14.16
CA ALA A 60 12.27 15.23 12.98
C ALA A 60 11.87 16.08 11.77
N THR A 61 12.43 15.75 10.60
CA THR A 61 12.27 16.57 9.39
C THR A 61 10.94 16.29 8.70
N PRO A 62 10.04 17.27 8.52
CA PRO A 62 8.80 17.07 7.78
C PRO A 62 9.08 16.78 6.30
N ILE A 63 8.39 15.78 5.75
CA ILE A 63 8.51 15.38 4.35
C ILE A 63 7.19 15.44 3.58
N PHE A 64 6.05 15.49 4.27
CA PHE A 64 4.74 15.56 3.65
C PHE A 64 3.73 16.15 4.64
N GLU A 65 2.81 16.98 4.15
CA GLU A 65 1.79 17.64 4.96
C GLU A 65 0.43 17.59 4.27
N GLY A 66 -0.60 17.26 5.04
CA GLY A 66 -2.00 17.35 4.66
C GLY A 66 -2.66 18.61 5.22
N GLU A 67 -3.85 18.90 4.73
CA GLU A 67 -4.70 19.96 5.23
C GLU A 67 -5.49 19.50 6.47
N LYS A 68 -5.94 20.44 7.30
CA LYS A 68 -6.63 20.13 8.56
C LYS A 68 -7.97 19.42 8.34
N GLN A 69 -8.61 19.60 7.19
CA GLN A 69 -9.88 18.97 6.85
C GLN A 69 -9.75 17.54 6.30
N HIS A 70 -8.55 17.11 5.90
CA HIS A 70 -8.35 15.71 5.52
C HIS A 70 -8.57 14.80 6.73
N LEU A 71 -8.88 13.53 6.48
CA LEU A 71 -8.99 12.55 7.53
C LEU A 71 -7.63 12.31 8.19
N ALA A 72 -6.60 11.96 7.42
CA ALA A 72 -5.25 11.63 7.91
C ALA A 72 -4.18 11.75 6.81
N VAL A 73 -2.91 11.75 7.21
CA VAL A 73 -1.78 11.38 6.35
C VAL A 73 -1.01 10.20 6.93
N GLY A 74 -0.38 9.43 6.06
CA GLY A 74 0.42 8.27 6.45
C GLY A 74 1.41 7.90 5.36
N GLY A 75 2.41 7.10 5.71
CA GLY A 75 3.37 6.62 4.72
C GLY A 75 4.29 5.57 5.29
N GLY A 76 5.04 4.94 4.39
CA GLY A 76 5.98 3.88 4.72
C GLY A 76 6.78 3.42 3.52
N VAL A 77 7.57 2.39 3.73
CA VAL A 77 8.34 1.74 2.67
C VAL A 77 7.60 0.51 2.19
N GLU A 78 7.29 0.48 0.90
CA GLU A 78 6.89 -0.70 0.17
C GLU A 78 8.11 -1.34 -0.52
N TYR A 79 8.13 -2.67 -0.52
CA TYR A 79 9.21 -3.45 -1.11
C TYR A 79 8.74 -4.20 -2.34
N ASP A 80 9.56 -4.27 -3.39
CA ASP A 80 9.31 -5.14 -4.53
C ASP A 80 10.60 -5.86 -4.91
N GLY A 81 10.74 -7.10 -4.43
CA GLY A 81 12.04 -7.74 -4.33
C GLY A 81 13.03 -6.85 -3.55
N ASP A 82 14.15 -6.52 -4.19
CA ASP A 82 15.18 -5.64 -3.61
C ASP A 82 14.86 -4.13 -3.77
N LYS A 83 13.83 -3.77 -4.54
CA LYS A 83 13.42 -2.37 -4.72
C LYS A 83 12.67 -1.88 -3.49
N ARG A 84 12.87 -0.60 -3.18
CA ARG A 84 12.24 0.11 -2.07
C ARG A 84 11.55 1.36 -2.60
N HIS A 85 10.26 1.49 -2.32
CA HIS A 85 9.45 2.64 -2.69
C HIS A 85 8.92 3.31 -1.42
N VAL A 86 9.24 4.59 -1.21
CA VAL A 86 8.65 5.35 -0.11
C VAL A 86 7.30 5.88 -0.59
N LEU A 87 6.22 5.23 -0.14
CA LEU A 87 4.86 5.65 -0.45
C LEU A 87 4.31 6.52 0.67
N LEU A 88 3.67 7.61 0.27
CA LEU A 88 3.02 8.57 1.14
C LEU A 88 1.57 8.72 0.69
N GLY A 89 0.67 9.02 1.62
CA GLY A 89 -0.75 9.15 1.33
C GLY A 89 -1.40 10.23 2.17
N LYS A 90 -2.41 10.86 1.57
CA LYS A 90 -3.42 11.60 2.32
C LYS A 90 -4.79 10.99 2.08
N THR A 91 -5.47 10.69 3.17
CA THR A 91 -6.86 10.24 3.16
C THR A 91 -7.73 11.48 3.29
N LEU A 92 -8.49 11.80 2.26
CA LEU A 92 -9.30 13.02 2.22
C LEU A 92 -10.55 12.83 3.10
N ASP A 93 -11.24 11.70 2.90
CA ASP A 93 -12.40 11.25 3.68
C ASP A 93 -12.42 9.71 3.77
N PHE A 94 -13.55 9.11 4.15
CA PHE A 94 -13.67 7.66 4.33
C PHE A 94 -13.58 6.84 3.04
N PHE A 95 -13.69 7.46 1.87
CA PHE A 95 -13.75 6.78 0.57
C PHE A 95 -12.69 7.25 -0.42
N THR A 96 -12.06 8.40 -0.16
CA THR A 96 -11.12 9.02 -1.10
C THR A 96 -9.75 9.27 -0.51
N SER A 97 -8.71 9.04 -1.31
CA SER A 97 -7.33 9.23 -0.94
C SER A 97 -6.45 9.57 -2.15
N HIS A 98 -5.33 10.25 -1.89
CA HIS A 98 -4.27 10.42 -2.88
C HIS A 98 -3.01 9.71 -2.40
N SER A 99 -2.38 8.95 -3.29
CA SER A 99 -1.10 8.30 -3.06
C SER A 99 0.03 9.02 -3.79
N PHE A 100 1.22 9.01 -3.20
CA PHE A 100 2.41 9.70 -3.68
C PHE A 100 3.63 8.79 -3.55
N LEU A 101 4.51 8.84 -4.55
CA LEU A 101 5.85 8.29 -4.46
C LEU A 101 6.82 9.40 -4.07
N ARG A 102 7.61 9.18 -3.02
CA ARG A 102 8.74 10.05 -2.69
C ARG A 102 9.97 9.63 -3.48
N LEU A 103 10.42 10.51 -4.37
CA LEU A 103 11.61 10.31 -5.21
C LEU A 103 12.90 10.54 -4.43
N ALA A 104 14.02 10.05 -4.97
CA ALA A 104 15.35 10.29 -4.40
C ALA A 104 15.72 11.77 -4.31
N SER A 105 15.14 12.62 -5.17
CA SER A 105 15.26 14.08 -5.11
C SER A 105 14.60 14.72 -3.88
N GLY A 106 13.72 13.98 -3.19
CA GLY A 106 12.87 14.49 -2.12
C GLY A 106 11.51 15.03 -2.58
N GLU A 107 11.26 15.05 -3.89
CA GLU A 107 9.96 15.36 -4.47
C GLU A 107 8.93 14.27 -4.12
N ASN A 108 7.69 14.67 -3.81
CA ASN A 108 6.57 13.74 -3.64
C ASN A 108 5.68 13.81 -4.88
N ARG A 109 5.81 12.83 -5.77
CA ARG A 109 5.06 12.76 -7.03
C ARG A 109 3.74 12.03 -6.81
N ARG A 110 2.61 12.67 -7.14
CA ARG A 110 1.27 12.07 -7.04
C ARG A 110 1.11 10.94 -8.06
N ILE A 111 0.69 9.77 -7.61
CA ILE A 111 0.31 8.65 -8.47
C ILE A 111 -1.06 8.98 -9.10
N PRO A 112 -1.19 9.03 -10.44
CA PRO A 112 -2.42 9.49 -11.09
C PRO A 112 -3.47 8.38 -11.22
N LEU A 113 -3.86 7.81 -10.09
CA LEU A 113 -5.03 6.94 -9.93
C LEU A 113 -6.26 7.75 -9.48
N PRO A 114 -7.50 7.23 -9.68
CA PRO A 114 -8.70 7.88 -9.17
C PRO A 114 -8.68 7.96 -7.64
N ASP A 115 -9.39 8.95 -7.09
CA ASP A 115 -9.38 9.22 -5.66
C ASP A 115 -9.95 8.06 -4.83
N ASP A 116 -10.84 7.26 -5.42
CA ASP A 116 -11.46 6.07 -4.81
C ASP A 116 -10.82 4.75 -5.27
N ALA A 117 -9.54 4.79 -5.66
CA ALA A 117 -8.74 3.59 -5.90
C ALA A 117 -8.63 2.75 -4.61
N THR A 118 -8.74 1.44 -4.76
CA THR A 118 -8.69 0.45 -3.66
C THR A 118 -7.64 -0.62 -3.95
N ASP A 119 -7.46 -1.56 -3.01
CA ASP A 119 -6.72 -2.81 -3.24
C ASP A 119 -5.35 -2.61 -3.90
N THR A 120 -4.56 -1.67 -3.37
CA THR A 120 -3.28 -1.31 -3.96
C THR A 120 -2.16 -2.25 -3.53
N ALA A 121 -1.30 -2.62 -4.47
CA ALA A 121 -0.08 -3.37 -4.20
C ALA A 121 1.01 -3.04 -5.23
N ILE A 122 2.27 -3.24 -4.86
CA ILE A 122 3.39 -3.26 -5.80
C ILE A 122 3.91 -4.69 -5.89
N PHE A 123 4.05 -5.21 -7.11
CA PHE A 123 4.57 -6.56 -7.33
C PHE A 123 5.19 -6.71 -8.72
N LYS A 124 6.45 -7.13 -8.77
CA LYS A 124 7.23 -7.39 -10.01
C LYS A 124 7.18 -6.23 -11.00
N GLY A 125 7.45 -5.02 -10.51
CA GLY A 125 7.48 -3.76 -11.25
C GLY A 125 6.11 -3.18 -11.59
N GLN A 126 5.03 -3.83 -11.16
CA GLN A 126 3.65 -3.39 -11.45
C GLN A 126 3.03 -2.71 -10.24
N LEU A 127 2.26 -1.65 -10.49
CA LEU A 127 1.30 -1.10 -9.54
C LEU A 127 -0.05 -1.75 -9.83
N ILE A 128 -0.56 -2.48 -8.86
CA ILE A 128 -1.86 -3.13 -8.87
C ILE A 128 -2.84 -2.25 -8.11
N PHE A 129 -4.08 -2.14 -8.60
CA PHE A 129 -5.15 -1.37 -7.97
C PHE A 129 -6.55 -1.88 -8.38
N GLY A 130 -7.51 -1.70 -7.49
CA GLY A 130 -8.95 -1.77 -7.77
C GLY A 130 -9.56 -0.36 -7.80
N VAL A 131 -10.86 -0.27 -8.11
CA VAL A 131 -11.62 0.98 -8.10
C VAL A 131 -12.96 0.80 -7.43
N ARG A 132 -13.45 1.80 -6.70
CA ARG A 132 -14.79 1.76 -6.10
C ARG A 132 -15.90 2.19 -7.06
N SER A 133 -15.58 3.07 -8.01
CA SER A 133 -16.48 3.55 -9.07
C SER A 133 -15.89 3.25 -10.45
N PRO A 134 -16.71 3.11 -11.50
CA PRO A 134 -16.20 2.97 -12.86
C PRO A 134 -15.23 4.11 -13.23
N TRP A 135 -14.06 3.75 -13.74
CA TRP A 135 -13.00 4.67 -14.14
C TRP A 135 -12.43 4.27 -15.50
N THR A 136 -12.21 5.25 -16.38
CA THR A 136 -11.54 5.02 -17.66
C THR A 136 -10.09 5.45 -17.53
N ALA A 137 -9.16 4.51 -17.73
CA ALA A 137 -7.74 4.79 -17.73
C ALA A 137 -7.35 5.69 -18.92
N PRO A 138 -6.18 6.36 -18.88
CA PRO A 138 -5.72 7.23 -19.96
C PRO A 138 -5.64 6.55 -21.35
N ASP A 139 -5.44 5.23 -21.40
CA ASP A 139 -5.40 4.45 -22.65
C ASP A 139 -6.79 3.95 -23.12
N GLY A 140 -7.86 4.30 -22.40
CA GLY A 140 -9.24 3.89 -22.69
C GLY A 140 -9.69 2.62 -21.96
N THR A 141 -8.80 1.93 -21.23
CA THR A 141 -9.15 0.72 -20.47
C THR A 141 -10.24 1.01 -19.45
N GLN A 142 -11.32 0.23 -19.48
CA GLN A 142 -12.43 0.35 -18.54
C GLN A 142 -12.12 -0.39 -17.24
N CYS A 143 -11.95 0.37 -16.17
CA CYS A 143 -11.80 -0.15 -14.82
C CYS A 143 -13.17 -0.10 -14.11
N LEU A 144 -13.61 -1.24 -13.60
CA LEU A 144 -14.92 -1.43 -12.97
C LEU A 144 -14.74 -1.94 -11.54
N PRO A 145 -15.73 -1.67 -10.66
CA PRO A 145 -15.72 -2.20 -9.30
C PRO A 145 -15.59 -3.73 -9.26
N ASP A 146 -14.95 -4.24 -8.20
CA ASP A 146 -14.60 -5.66 -8.01
C ASP A 146 -13.65 -6.24 -9.08
N GLY A 147 -13.10 -5.39 -9.96
CA GLY A 147 -11.98 -5.70 -10.84
C GLY A 147 -10.64 -5.32 -10.22
N LEU A 148 -9.57 -5.94 -10.73
CA LEU A 148 -8.19 -5.62 -10.38
C LEU A 148 -7.39 -5.35 -11.64
N TYR A 149 -6.64 -4.26 -11.63
CA TYR A 149 -5.91 -3.71 -12.76
C TYR A 149 -4.45 -3.52 -12.40
N SER A 150 -3.57 -3.54 -13.40
CA SER A 150 -2.16 -3.26 -13.20
C SER A 150 -1.60 -2.34 -14.26
N VAL A 151 -0.59 -1.58 -13.89
CA VAL A 151 0.18 -0.75 -14.81
C VAL A 151 1.67 -0.84 -14.46
N ASP A 152 2.52 -0.67 -15.46
CA ASP A 152 3.98 -0.65 -15.28
C ASP A 152 4.39 0.55 -14.42
N PHE A 153 4.72 0.27 -13.17
CA PHE A 153 5.07 1.29 -12.18
C PHE A 153 6.49 1.76 -12.37
N ASP A 154 7.41 0.86 -12.73
CA ASP A 154 8.80 1.21 -13.06
C ASP A 154 8.83 2.22 -14.21
N ARG A 155 8.05 1.97 -15.27
CA ARG A 155 7.91 2.92 -16.37
C ARG A 155 7.38 4.27 -15.90
N TRP A 156 6.35 4.29 -15.04
CA TRP A 156 5.81 5.56 -14.53
C TRP A 156 6.82 6.33 -13.66
N ILE A 157 7.65 5.62 -12.90
CA ILE A 157 8.73 6.22 -12.11
C ILE A 157 9.75 6.90 -13.03
N ASP A 158 10.22 6.15 -14.04
CA ASP A 158 11.32 6.57 -14.91
C ASP A 158 10.88 7.61 -15.96
N ALA A 159 9.74 7.39 -16.60
CA ALA A 159 9.23 8.20 -17.71
C ALA A 159 8.19 9.26 -17.29
N GLY A 160 7.60 9.14 -16.09
CA GLY A 160 6.55 10.04 -15.62
C GLY A 160 5.17 9.78 -16.21
N GLU A 161 5.02 8.78 -17.07
CA GLU A 161 3.78 8.39 -17.72
C GLU A 161 3.49 6.90 -17.54
N PHE A 162 2.21 6.57 -17.40
CA PHE A 162 1.79 5.17 -17.37
C PHE A 162 1.97 4.51 -18.74
N GLY A 163 2.37 3.25 -18.71
CA GLY A 163 2.23 2.36 -19.87
C GLY A 163 0.79 1.88 -20.07
N PRO A 164 0.60 0.88 -20.93
CA PRO A 164 -0.69 0.22 -21.09
C PRO A 164 -1.20 -0.35 -19.76
N PHE A 165 -2.49 -0.24 -19.53
CA PHE A 165 -3.16 -0.87 -18.40
C PHE A 165 -3.54 -2.31 -18.75
N GLU A 166 -3.32 -3.23 -17.82
CA GLU A 166 -3.71 -4.63 -17.95
C GLU A 166 -4.81 -4.97 -16.94
N THR A 167 -5.82 -5.74 -17.36
CA THR A 167 -6.78 -6.32 -16.42
C THR A 167 -6.19 -7.58 -15.81
N VAL A 168 -5.96 -7.57 -14.50
CA VAL A 168 -5.47 -8.72 -13.72
C VAL A 168 -6.62 -9.66 -13.40
N LEU A 169 -7.72 -9.11 -12.89
CA LEU A 169 -8.94 -9.83 -12.55
C LEU A 169 -10.13 -9.02 -13.07
N ALA A 170 -10.93 -9.61 -13.95
CA ALA A 170 -12.19 -8.98 -14.37
C ALA A 170 -13.26 -9.14 -13.26
N PRO A 171 -14.16 -8.15 -13.09
CA PRO A 171 -15.29 -8.28 -12.18
C PRO A 171 -16.14 -9.50 -12.53
N ALA A 172 -16.71 -10.15 -11.52
CA ALA A 172 -17.60 -11.28 -11.71
C ALA A 172 -18.84 -11.17 -10.81
N HIS A 173 -19.97 -11.69 -11.28
CA HIS A 173 -21.23 -11.66 -10.54
C HIS A 173 -21.12 -12.42 -9.21
N ARG A 174 -21.50 -11.76 -8.10
CA ARG A 174 -21.43 -12.28 -6.71
C ARG A 174 -20.01 -12.61 -6.22
N VAL A 175 -18.99 -12.04 -6.86
CA VAL A 175 -17.60 -12.12 -6.41
C VAL A 175 -17.16 -10.73 -5.98
N SER A 176 -16.56 -10.61 -4.80
CA SER A 176 -15.92 -9.38 -4.36
C SER A 176 -14.48 -9.65 -3.91
N ILE A 177 -13.62 -8.63 -4.00
CA ILE A 177 -12.26 -8.68 -3.48
C ILE A 177 -12.32 -8.43 -1.97
N ALA A 178 -11.72 -9.34 -1.20
CA ALA A 178 -11.61 -9.22 0.27
C ALA A 178 -10.23 -8.75 0.72
N GLY A 179 -9.24 -8.78 -0.17
CA GLY A 179 -7.93 -8.19 0.06
C GLY A 179 -6.85 -8.81 -0.82
N LEU A 180 -5.69 -8.17 -0.81
CA LEU A 180 -4.49 -8.66 -1.46
C LEU A 180 -3.45 -9.05 -0.41
N ALA A 181 -2.64 -10.05 -0.75
CA ALA A 181 -1.42 -10.34 -0.02
C ALA A 181 -0.33 -10.74 -1.02
N ARG A 182 0.92 -10.56 -0.66
CA ARG A 182 2.04 -11.00 -1.50
C ARG A 182 3.15 -11.61 -0.69
N THR A 183 3.85 -12.50 -1.35
CA THR A 183 5.17 -13.00 -0.99
C THR A 183 6.20 -12.30 -1.87
N GLN A 184 7.47 -12.65 -1.75
CA GLN A 184 8.49 -12.23 -2.72
C GLN A 184 8.14 -12.71 -4.15
N ASP A 185 7.56 -13.90 -4.26
CA ASP A 185 7.45 -14.60 -5.55
C ASP A 185 6.07 -14.57 -6.19
N ARG A 186 5.01 -14.37 -5.39
CA ARG A 186 3.60 -14.42 -5.82
C ARG A 186 2.73 -13.37 -5.16
N LEU A 187 1.77 -12.88 -5.94
CA LEU A 187 0.62 -12.11 -5.45
C LEU A 187 -0.55 -13.07 -5.22
N PHE A 188 -1.36 -12.80 -4.21
CA PHE A 188 -2.56 -13.55 -3.89
C PHE A 188 -3.74 -12.60 -3.78
N ILE A 189 -4.87 -12.99 -4.37
CA ILE A 189 -6.13 -12.29 -4.28
C ILE A 189 -7.06 -13.13 -3.41
N ASN A 190 -7.49 -12.57 -2.28
CA ASN A 190 -8.55 -13.13 -1.47
C ASN A 190 -9.90 -12.64 -2.00
N LEU A 191 -10.79 -13.58 -2.31
CA LEU A 191 -12.09 -13.33 -2.91
C LEU A 191 -13.20 -13.88 -2.01
N MET A 192 -14.37 -13.25 -2.08
CA MET A 192 -15.63 -13.77 -1.54
C MET A 192 -16.56 -14.09 -2.70
N ASP A 193 -16.75 -15.37 -2.99
CA ASP A 193 -17.70 -15.84 -4.00
C ASP A 193 -18.96 -16.34 -3.30
N ASN A 194 -20.05 -15.57 -3.39
CA ASN A 194 -21.28 -15.82 -2.66
C ASN A 194 -21.03 -16.08 -1.15
N VAL A 195 -20.17 -15.24 -0.57
CA VAL A 195 -19.73 -15.28 0.84
C VAL A 195 -18.91 -16.52 1.20
N ARG A 196 -18.33 -17.21 0.20
CA ARG A 196 -17.36 -18.28 0.40
C ARG A 196 -15.96 -17.79 0.02
N GLY A 197 -15.04 -17.90 0.96
CA GLY A 197 -13.66 -17.50 0.77
C GLY A 197 -12.97 -18.33 -0.31
N LYS A 198 -12.30 -17.66 -1.25
CA LYS A 198 -11.48 -18.27 -2.30
C LYS A 198 -10.17 -17.50 -2.39
N VAL A 199 -9.07 -18.20 -2.69
CA VAL A 199 -7.80 -17.54 -2.96
C VAL A 199 -7.31 -17.87 -4.36
N ILE A 200 -6.90 -16.83 -5.09
CA ILE A 200 -6.25 -16.94 -6.38
C ILE A 200 -4.77 -16.55 -6.22
N ALA A 201 -3.86 -17.43 -6.61
CA ALA A 201 -2.45 -17.11 -6.78
C ALA A 201 -2.24 -16.48 -8.17
N CYS A 202 -1.48 -15.39 -8.21
CA CYS A 202 -1.19 -14.61 -9.39
C CYS A 202 0.32 -14.57 -9.64
N ASP A 203 0.72 -14.96 -10.85
CA ASP A 203 2.09 -14.89 -11.33
C ASP A 203 2.20 -13.84 -12.44
N ARG A 204 3.20 -12.95 -12.35
CA ARG A 204 3.60 -12.09 -13.46
C ARG A 204 4.46 -12.91 -14.43
N THR A 205 4.04 -13.00 -15.68
CA THR A 205 4.75 -13.70 -16.77
C THR A 205 5.10 -12.72 -17.89
N PRO A 206 5.99 -13.09 -18.84
CA PRO A 206 6.26 -12.25 -20.01
C PRO A 206 5.02 -11.97 -20.87
N GLY A 207 3.98 -12.82 -20.80
CA GLY A 207 2.75 -12.68 -21.57
C GLY A 207 1.57 -12.07 -20.81
N GLY A 208 1.80 -11.51 -19.61
CA GLY A 208 0.74 -10.98 -18.77
C GLY A 208 0.63 -11.66 -17.40
N TRP A 209 -0.53 -11.52 -16.78
CA TRP A 209 -0.86 -12.17 -15.50
C TRP A 209 -1.41 -13.58 -15.70
N SER A 210 -0.90 -14.53 -14.94
CA SER A 210 -1.44 -15.89 -14.84
C SER A 210 -2.11 -16.09 -13.50
N LEU A 211 -3.39 -16.47 -13.51
CA LEU A 211 -4.21 -16.66 -12.31
C LEU A 211 -4.50 -18.16 -12.11
N LYS A 212 -4.26 -18.66 -10.91
CA LYS A 212 -4.53 -20.07 -10.54
C LYS A 212 -5.23 -20.13 -9.18
N PRO A 213 -6.36 -20.86 -9.06
CA PRO A 213 -6.96 -21.12 -7.76
C PRO A 213 -5.98 -21.85 -6.83
N VAL A 214 -5.96 -21.45 -5.56
CA VAL A 214 -5.30 -22.22 -4.49
C VAL A 214 -6.28 -23.30 -4.06
N ALA A 215 -5.82 -24.56 -4.04
CA ALA A 215 -6.61 -25.68 -3.57
C ALA A 215 -6.82 -25.56 -2.05
N LEU A 216 -8.00 -25.12 -1.66
CA LEU A 216 -8.43 -24.94 -0.27
C LEU A 216 -9.70 -25.79 -0.04
N PRO A 217 -10.00 -26.21 1.20
CA PRO A 217 -11.20 -26.99 1.49
C PRO A 217 -12.48 -26.24 1.09
N ASP A 218 -13.41 -26.91 0.39
CA ASP A 218 -14.65 -26.30 -0.11
C ASP A 218 -15.63 -25.84 0.97
N ASN A 219 -15.49 -26.38 2.19
CA ASN A 219 -16.39 -26.14 3.32
C ASN A 219 -15.70 -25.32 4.41
N GLY A 220 -15.58 -24.02 4.19
CA GLY A 220 -15.06 -23.08 5.18
C GLY A 220 -15.04 -21.64 4.67
N ASN A 221 -14.94 -20.68 5.58
CA ASN A 221 -14.48 -19.34 5.22
C ASN A 221 -12.96 -19.37 5.30
N VAL A 222 -12.30 -19.36 4.14
CA VAL A 222 -10.83 -19.42 4.04
C VAL A 222 -10.33 -18.10 3.50
N GLY A 223 -9.27 -17.57 4.10
CA GLY A 223 -8.68 -16.29 3.71
C GLY A 223 -7.24 -16.21 4.17
N ILE A 224 -6.47 -15.28 3.62
CA ILE A 224 -5.05 -15.18 3.94
C ILE A 224 -4.89 -14.64 5.37
N SER A 225 -4.28 -15.43 6.24
CA SER A 225 -3.98 -15.02 7.62
C SER A 225 -2.60 -14.37 7.74
N HIS A 226 -1.64 -14.80 6.91
CA HIS A 226 -0.30 -14.24 6.87
C HIS A 226 0.35 -14.44 5.50
N ALA A 227 1.11 -13.45 5.03
CA ALA A 227 2.01 -13.60 3.89
C ALA A 227 3.34 -12.90 4.22
N GLU A 228 4.42 -13.64 4.09
CA GLU A 228 5.75 -13.13 4.38
C GLU A 228 6.30 -12.42 3.15
N HIS A 229 6.45 -11.10 3.26
CA HIS A 229 6.77 -10.24 2.11
C HIS A 229 8.19 -10.43 1.57
N PHE A 230 9.11 -10.94 2.41
CA PHE A 230 10.53 -11.11 2.10
C PHE A 230 10.94 -12.57 1.85
N GLY A 231 9.97 -13.46 1.82
CA GLY A 231 10.20 -14.87 1.49
C GLY A 231 8.97 -15.44 0.81
N SER A 232 8.80 -16.75 0.93
CA SER A 232 7.85 -17.52 0.12
C SER A 232 6.68 -18.10 0.91
N SER A 233 6.59 -17.78 2.21
CA SER A 233 5.59 -18.37 3.10
C SER A 233 4.25 -17.61 3.09
N VAL A 234 3.16 -18.37 3.03
CA VAL A 234 1.79 -17.87 3.14
C VAL A 234 0.95 -18.86 3.96
N SER A 235 0.08 -18.34 4.81
CA SER A 235 -0.86 -19.10 5.64
C SER A 235 -2.30 -18.69 5.30
N PHE A 236 -3.20 -19.67 5.25
CA PHE A 236 -4.62 -19.53 4.93
C PHE A 236 -5.50 -19.96 6.12
#